data_AF-A0A2D8MG87-F1
#
_entry.id   AF-A0A2D8MG87-F1
#
_cell.length_a   1.000
_cell.length_b   1.000
_cell.length_c   1.000
_cell.angle_alpha   90.00
_cell.angle_beta   90.00
_cell.angle_gamma   90.00
#
_symmetry.space_group_name_H-M   'P 1'
#
loop_
_entity.id
_entity.type
_entity.pdbx_description
1 polymer ?
#
loop_
_entity_poly.entity_id
_entity_poly.type
_entity_poly.pdbx_seq_one_letter_code
_entity_poly.pdbx_strand_id
1 'polypeptide(L)' 'AEHVSQPVFARYLNVSKNLVSDWERGAKKPGGPALRLLSIIQRNGLDAVA' A
#
# COMPACT_ATOMS: atom_id res chain seq x y z
N ALA A 1 6.34 -3.58 12.91
CA ALA A 1 5.44 -3.62 11.74
C ALA A 1 4.30 -2.63 12.03
N GLU A 2 4.09 -1.67 11.15
CA GLU A 2 2.97 -0.73 11.30
C GLU A 2 1.68 -1.47 10.95
N HIS A 3 0.68 -1.40 11.83
CA HIS A 3 -0.63 -2.02 11.62
C HIS A 3 -1.65 -0.94 11.31
N VAL A 4 -1.85 -0.68 10.03
CA VAL A 4 -2.87 0.25 9.54
C VAL A 4 -4.02 -0.49 8.89
N SER A 5 -5.21 0.12 8.93
CA SER A 5 -6.38 -0.44 8.24
C SER A 5 -6.25 -0.29 6.73
N GLN A 6 -6.86 -1.19 5.95
CA GLN A 6 -6.86 -1.13 4.48
C GLN A 6 -7.29 0.25 3.93
N PRO A 7 -8.35 0.93 4.44
CA PRO A 7 -8.71 2.27 3.99
C PRO A 7 -7.63 3.33 4.25
N VAL A 8 -6.93 3.23 5.38
CA VAL A 8 -5.84 4.15 5.72
C VAL A 8 -4.65 3.92 4.80
N PHE A 9 -4.24 2.66 4.61
CA PHE A 9 -3.15 2.30 3.71
C PHE A 9 -3.42 2.69 2.25
N ALA A 10 -4.66 2.54 1.80
CA ALA A 10 -5.08 2.94 0.47
C ALA A 10 -4.89 4.44 0.19
N ARG A 11 -5.05 5.30 1.21
CA ARG A 11 -4.83 6.74 1.09
C ARG A 11 -3.36 7.08 0.85
N TYR A 12 -2.44 6.47 1.60
CA TYR A 12 -1.00 6.64 1.40
C TYR A 12 -0.53 6.25 -0.01
N LEU A 13 -1.19 5.25 -0.60
CA LEU A 13 -0.85 4.76 -1.94
C LEU A 13 -1.66 5.43 -3.06
N ASN A 14 -2.59 6.34 -2.73
CA ASN A 14 -3.55 6.94 -3.66
C ASN A 14 -4.29 5.89 -4.52
N VAL A 15 -4.77 4.83 -3.88
CA VAL A 15 -5.53 3.74 -4.52
C VAL A 15 -6.85 3.49 -3.78
N SER A 16 -7.71 2.64 -4.34
CA SER A 16 -8.93 2.22 -3.65
C SER A 16 -8.64 1.16 -2.58
N LYS A 17 -9.44 1.14 -1.51
CA LYS A 17 -9.44 0.08 -0.49
C LYS A 17 -9.66 -1.31 -1.09
N ASN A 18 -10.48 -1.42 -2.13
CA ASN A 18 -10.73 -2.69 -2.81
C ASN A 18 -9.47 -3.18 -3.55
N LEU A 19 -8.67 -2.28 -4.13
CA LEU A 19 -7.41 -2.66 -4.76
C LEU A 19 -6.39 -3.18 -3.73
N VAL A 20 -6.29 -2.54 -2.55
CA VAL A 20 -5.49 -3.05 -1.43
C VAL A 20 -5.97 -4.45 -1.00
N SER A 21 -7.29 -4.64 -0.86
CA SER A 21 -7.86 -5.94 -0.51
C SER A 21 -7.62 -7.02 -1.58
N ASP A 22 -7.56 -6.66 -2.86
CA ASP A 22 -7.16 -7.59 -3.94
C ASP A 22 -5.69 -7.99 -3.84
N TRP A 23 -4.80 -7.06 -3.45
CA TRP A 23 -3.38 -7.36 -3.24
C TRP A 23 -3.15 -8.30 -2.06
N GLU A 24 -3.77 -8.01 -0.92
CA GLU A 24 -3.62 -8.81 0.30
C GLU A 24 -4.14 -10.24 0.13
N ARG A 25 -5.19 -10.44 -0.70
CA ARG A 25 -5.72 -11.77 -1.06
C ARG A 25 -4.98 -12.44 -2.22
N GLY A 26 -3.98 -11.79 -2.80
CA GLY A 26 -3.24 -12.30 -3.96
C GLY A 26 -4.03 -12.32 -5.28
N ALA A 27 -5.23 -11.75 -5.32
CA ALA A 27 -6.06 -11.66 -6.53
C ALA A 27 -5.45 -10.73 -7.58
N LYS A 28 -4.71 -9.71 -7.14
CA LYS A 28 -3.92 -8.81 -8.00
C LYS A 28 -2.54 -8.61 -7.39
N LYS A 29 -1.60 -8.14 -8.21
CA LYS A 29 -0.28 -7.70 -7.75
C LYS A 29 -0.14 -6.19 -7.95
N PRO A 30 0.50 -5.46 -7.02
CA PRO A 30 0.82 -4.06 -7.22
C PRO A 30 1.83 -3.92 -8.36
N GLY A 31 1.65 -2.89 -9.19
CA GLY A 31 2.53 -2.59 -10.32
C GLY A 31 2.82 -1.10 -10.43
N GLY A 32 3.81 -0.76 -11.26
CA GLY A 32 4.15 0.63 -11.58
C GLY A 32 4.44 1.49 -10.33
N PRO A 33 3.86 2.69 -10.21
CA PRO A 33 4.07 3.59 -9.08
C PRO A 33 3.75 2.97 -7.72
N ALA A 34 2.70 2.14 -7.62
CA ALA A 34 2.31 1.50 -6.37
C ALA A 34 3.40 0.56 -5.83
N LEU A 35 4.06 -0.21 -6.71
CA LEU A 35 5.16 -1.08 -6.32
C LEU A 35 6.37 -0.29 -5.80
N ARG A 36 6.63 0.89 -6.37
CA ARG A 36 7.68 1.79 -5.90
C ARG A 36 7.37 2.35 -4.51
N LEU A 37 6.14 2.82 -4.29
CA LEU A 37 5.71 3.33 -2.99
C LEU A 37 5.76 2.25 -1.91
N LEU A 38 5.29 1.03 -2.22
CA LEU A 38 5.42 -0.12 -1.32
C LEU A 38 6.88 -0.41 -0.94
N SER A 39 7.80 -0.31 -1.90
CA SER A 39 9.23 -0.49 -1.64
C SER A 39 9.81 0.61 -0.74
N ILE A 40 9.31 1.84 -0.84
CA ILE A 40 9.70 2.95 0.02
C ILE A 40 9.15 2.74 1.44
N ILE A 41 7.86 2.45 1.57
CA ILE A 41 7.21 2.16 2.87
C ILE A 41 7.90 1.00 3.57
N GLN A 42 8.25 -0.07 2.84
CA GLN A 42 8.94 -1.23 3.42
C GLN A 42 10.29 -0.87 4.04
N ARG A 43 11.01 0.11 3.47
CA ARG A 43 12.36 0.51 3.92
C ARG A 43 12.30 1.61 4.98
N ASN A 44 11.36 2.53 4.85
CA ASN A 44 11.37 3.81 5.55
C ASN A 44 10.16 4.01 6.48
N GLY A 45 9.17 3.11 6.47
CA GLY A 45 7.89 3.28 7.18
C GLY A 45 6.86 4.12 6.40
N LEU A 46 5.63 4.17 6.92
CA LEU A 46 4.52 4.90 6.30
C LEU A 46 4.74 6.43 6.28
N ASP A 47 5.46 6.96 7.27
CA ASP A 47 5.76 8.40 7.36
C ASP A 47 6.54 8.95 6.15
N ALA A 48 7.23 8.08 5.40
CA ALA A 48 7.96 8.46 4.20
C ALA A 48 7.08 8.84 3.00
N VAL A 49 5.78 8.53 3.06
CA VAL A 49 4.78 8.81 2.01
C VAL A 49 3.53 9.49 2.57
N ALA A 50 3.60 9.97 3.82
CA ALA A 50 2.54 10.69 4.53
C ALA A 50 2.33 12.12 4.04
#